data_AF-A0A7Z1AVX8-F1
#
_entry.id   AF-A0A7Z1AVX8-F1
#
_cell.length_a   1.000
_cell.length_b   1.000
_cell.length_c   1.000
_cell.angle_alpha   90.00
_cell.angle_beta   90.00
_cell.angle_gamma   90.00
#
_symmetry.space_group_name_H-M   'P 1'
#
loop_
_entity.id
_entity.type
_entity.pdbx_description
1 polymer ?
#
loop_
_entity_poly.entity_id
_entity_poly.type
_entity_poly.pdbx_seq_one_letter_code
_entity_poly.pdbx_strand_id
1 'polypeptide(L)'
;MLTGTFAEYRELSITDPLRQGDVLEAVDPSRSKWQRHLLVLTADCDFAYDKHQGRVTCVPVLAATEYLLEMQVPRLREKSLAKILRTLRAELTGVGANISDERLRAWPCEVEPAKIITSIGLDGPAAETVGASLRAIRLLSQPTTSLGEAVDQIVTAQLVMSDARTRDAVIRQTVSQLRGPYSQPPGDTLFLSAIARNHDIGYFVYLRHLEQVWQPEIAIGPARRAVSYRRISRLQDRYIHSIVQRFALVFLSIGLPKEYEEMRDLHAELLEETFR
;
A
#
# COMPACT_ATOMS: atom_id res chain seq x y z
N MET A 1 -22.99 -10.29 8.09
CA MET A 1 -22.82 -10.16 9.55
C MET A 1 -22.16 -11.42 10.08
N LEU A 2 -20.85 -11.40 10.30
CA LEU A 2 -20.14 -12.44 11.04
C LEU A 2 -20.12 -12.02 12.51
N THR A 3 -21.26 -12.15 13.17
CA THR A 3 -21.40 -11.90 14.62
C THR A 3 -21.07 -13.20 15.37
N GLY A 4 -19.99 -13.22 16.16
CA GLY A 4 -19.82 -14.29 17.13
C GLY A 4 -18.49 -14.42 17.88
N THR A 5 -17.35 -14.70 17.21
CA THR A 5 -16.29 -15.43 17.94
C THR A 5 -14.84 -15.08 17.63
N PHE A 6 -14.58 -14.04 16.84
CA PHE A 6 -13.22 -13.57 16.62
C PHE A 6 -13.24 -12.08 16.27
N ALA A 7 -12.69 -11.25 17.15
CA ALA A 7 -12.40 -9.85 16.88
C ALA A 7 -10.95 -9.59 17.27
N GLU A 8 -10.19 -8.90 16.44
CA GLU A 8 -8.81 -8.51 16.75
C GLU A 8 -8.74 -7.36 17.75
N TYR A 9 -9.87 -6.72 18.02
CA TYR A 9 -10.02 -5.59 18.94
C TYR A 9 -10.82 -5.94 20.21
N ARG A 10 -10.79 -5.02 21.16
CA ARG A 10 -11.65 -4.93 22.33
C ARG A 10 -12.26 -3.53 22.42
N GLU A 11 -13.46 -3.47 22.96
CA GLU A 11 -14.09 -2.19 23.35
C GLU A 11 -13.38 -1.63 24.59
N LEU A 12 -13.44 -0.31 24.75
CA LEU A 12 -12.77 0.42 25.82
C LEU A 12 -13.77 1.24 26.61
N SER A 13 -13.49 1.42 27.90
CA SER A 13 -14.15 2.41 28.74
C SER A 13 -13.57 3.80 28.50
N ILE A 14 -14.36 4.83 28.80
CA ILE A 14 -13.90 6.23 28.82
C ILE A 14 -12.82 6.48 29.88
N THR A 15 -12.70 5.59 30.88
CA THR A 15 -11.69 5.66 31.93
C THR A 15 -10.36 5.04 31.52
N ASP A 16 -10.32 4.26 30.43
CA ASP A 16 -9.08 3.63 29.99
C ASP A 16 -8.14 4.69 29.41
N PRO A 17 -6.88 4.80 29.88
CA PRO A 17 -5.93 5.76 29.33
C PRO A 17 -5.57 5.39 27.89
N LEU A 18 -5.04 6.35 27.12
CA LEU A 18 -4.45 6.10 25.81
C LEU A 18 -3.25 5.14 25.97
N ARG A 19 -3.17 4.11 25.12
CA ARG A 19 -2.09 3.10 25.17
C ARG A 19 -1.69 2.60 23.79
N GLN A 20 -0.59 1.86 23.74
CA GLN A 20 -0.18 1.11 22.55
C GLN A 20 -1.33 0.21 22.07
N GLY A 21 -1.55 0.19 20.76
CA GLY A 21 -2.61 -0.60 20.14
C GLY A 21 -3.98 0.06 20.14
N ASP A 22 -4.14 1.27 20.67
CA ASP A 22 -5.37 2.05 20.48
C ASP A 22 -5.55 2.39 19.00
N VAL A 23 -6.78 2.25 18.51
CA VAL A 23 -7.17 2.65 17.15
C VAL A 23 -7.86 4.01 17.23
N LEU A 24 -7.34 4.95 16.45
CA LEU A 24 -7.84 6.30 16.31
C LEU A 24 -8.55 6.44 14.98
N GLU A 25 -9.63 7.21 14.97
CA GLU A 25 -10.35 7.62 13.78
C GLU A 25 -10.39 9.15 13.71
N ALA A 26 -10.11 9.68 12.53
CA ALA A 26 -10.24 11.10 12.26
C ALA A 26 -11.69 11.56 12.43
N VAL A 27 -11.88 12.70 13.10
CA VAL A 27 -13.20 13.34 13.21
C VAL A 27 -13.64 13.93 11.87
N ASP A 28 -12.69 14.45 11.10
CA ASP A 28 -12.92 14.94 9.74
C ASP A 28 -12.92 13.78 8.74
N PRO A 29 -14.07 13.47 8.10
CA PRO A 29 -14.18 12.36 7.16
C PRO A 29 -13.43 12.60 5.83
N SER A 30 -13.03 13.84 5.55
CA SER A 30 -12.27 14.20 4.34
C SER A 30 -10.78 13.89 4.45
N ARG A 31 -10.30 13.47 5.62
CA ARG A 31 -8.91 13.06 5.82
C ARG A 31 -8.51 11.96 4.85
N SER A 32 -7.28 12.07 4.35
CA SER A 32 -6.72 11.07 3.44
C SER A 32 -6.71 9.69 4.08
N LYS A 33 -6.66 8.63 3.26
CA LYS A 33 -6.55 7.23 3.73
C LYS A 33 -5.40 7.00 4.72
N TRP A 34 -4.32 7.79 4.63
CA TRP A 34 -3.15 7.72 5.50
C TRP A 34 -3.37 8.30 6.90
N GLN A 35 -4.46 9.06 7.08
CA GLN A 35 -4.78 9.76 8.32
C GLN A 35 -6.16 9.40 8.85
N ARG A 36 -7.00 8.71 8.06
CA ARG A 36 -8.38 8.40 8.45
C ARG A 36 -8.45 7.48 9.66
N HIS A 37 -7.67 6.40 9.64
CA HIS A 37 -7.58 5.43 10.72
C HIS A 37 -6.12 5.21 11.05
N LEU A 38 -5.79 5.30 12.34
CA LEU A 38 -4.43 5.22 12.84
C LEU A 38 -4.36 4.20 13.99
N LEU A 39 -3.28 3.42 14.04
CA LEU A 39 -2.95 2.54 15.16
C LEU A 39 -1.80 3.14 15.97
N VAL A 40 -2.00 3.32 17.26
CA VAL A 40 -0.99 3.84 18.18
C VAL A 40 0.13 2.81 18.36
N LEU A 41 1.37 3.21 18.05
CA LEU A 41 2.57 2.42 18.28
C LEU A 41 3.42 2.90 19.45
N THR A 42 3.24 4.13 19.93
CA THR A 42 3.91 4.62 21.14
C THR A 42 3.79 3.59 22.26
N ALA A 43 4.92 3.21 22.84
CA ALA A 43 4.98 2.14 23.83
C ALA A 43 4.31 2.58 25.14
N ASP A 44 3.72 1.63 25.87
CA ASP A 44 3.09 1.90 27.16
C ASP A 44 4.07 2.47 28.18
N CYS A 45 5.36 2.09 28.12
CA CYS A 45 6.39 2.67 28.96
C CYS A 45 6.63 4.15 28.63
N ASP A 46 6.56 4.55 27.35
CA ASP A 46 6.72 5.95 26.97
C ASP A 46 5.55 6.80 27.47
N PHE A 47 4.32 6.27 27.43
CA PHE A 47 3.15 6.90 28.05
C PHE A 47 3.28 7.02 29.57
N ALA A 48 3.78 5.98 30.24
CA ALA A 48 3.92 5.97 31.69
C ALA A 48 4.99 6.96 32.21
N TYR A 49 6.02 7.24 31.41
CA TYR A 49 7.14 8.12 31.76
C TYR A 49 7.14 9.47 31.03
N ASP A 50 6.06 9.80 30.30
CA ASP A 50 5.92 11.02 29.48
C ASP A 50 7.10 11.29 28.52
N LYS A 51 7.71 10.20 28.01
CA LYS A 51 8.87 10.27 27.10
C LYS A 51 8.51 10.66 25.68
N HIS A 52 7.22 10.73 25.38
CA HIS A 52 6.70 11.05 24.05
C HIS A 52 6.48 12.55 23.85
N GLN A 53 6.66 13.40 24.88
CA GLN A 53 6.53 14.87 24.79
C GLN A 53 5.20 15.31 24.16
N GLY A 54 4.10 14.64 24.49
CA GLY A 54 2.78 14.83 23.87
C GLY A 54 2.60 14.36 22.42
N ARG A 55 3.63 13.81 21.75
CA ARG A 55 3.55 13.27 20.38
C ARG A 55 3.28 11.77 20.38
N VAL A 56 2.13 11.37 19.84
CA VAL A 56 1.75 9.95 19.73
C VAL A 56 2.12 9.44 18.35
N THR A 57 3.05 8.49 18.31
CA THR A 57 3.48 7.81 17.09
C THR A 57 2.45 6.76 16.68
N CYS A 58 1.98 6.85 15.45
CA CYS A 58 0.98 5.98 14.88
C CYS A 58 1.39 5.46 13.51
N VAL A 59 0.73 4.39 13.06
CA VAL A 59 0.77 3.88 11.68
C VAL A 59 -0.62 3.88 11.07
N PRO A 60 -0.76 4.08 9.75
CA PRO A 60 -2.05 4.06 9.09
C PRO A 60 -2.65 2.66 9.02
N VAL A 61 -3.97 2.63 9.12
CA VAL A 61 -4.79 1.42 8.99
C VAL A 61 -5.69 1.62 7.77
N LEU A 62 -5.28 1.05 6.64
CA LEU A 62 -5.96 1.27 5.35
C LEU A 62 -7.10 0.28 5.18
N ALA A 63 -8.22 0.71 4.60
CA ALA A 63 -9.23 -0.25 4.16
C ALA A 63 -8.62 -1.20 3.11
N ALA A 64 -9.05 -2.46 3.10
CA ALA A 64 -8.43 -3.46 2.24
C ALA A 64 -8.47 -3.08 0.75
N THR A 65 -9.57 -2.48 0.29
CA THR A 65 -9.70 -1.98 -1.08
C THR A 65 -8.69 -0.87 -1.40
N GLU A 66 -8.44 0.03 -0.46
CA GLU A 66 -7.48 1.13 -0.60
C GLU A 66 -6.04 0.61 -0.63
N TYR A 67 -5.71 -0.34 0.26
CA TYR A 67 -4.39 -0.98 0.27
C TYR A 67 -4.12 -1.74 -1.03
N LEU A 68 -5.08 -2.54 -1.51
CA LEU A 68 -4.91 -3.30 -2.75
C LEU A 68 -4.76 -2.37 -3.96
N LEU A 69 -5.56 -1.31 -4.03
CA LEU A 69 -5.49 -0.32 -5.10
C LEU A 69 -4.15 0.41 -5.10
N GLU A 70 -3.63 0.81 -3.95
CA GLU A 70 -2.38 1.57 -3.87
C GLU A 70 -1.14 0.69 -4.04
N MET A 71 -1.13 -0.50 -3.42
CA MET A 71 0.10 -1.29 -3.27
C MET A 71 0.19 -2.48 -4.22
N GLN A 72 -0.95 -3.07 -4.59
CA GLN A 72 -0.97 -4.34 -5.33
C GLN A 72 -1.28 -4.12 -6.81
N VAL A 73 -2.27 -3.29 -7.11
CA VAL A 73 -2.66 -2.96 -8.49
C VAL A 73 -1.47 -2.45 -9.31
N PRO A 74 -0.61 -1.51 -8.85
CA PRO A 74 0.54 -1.07 -9.63
C PRO A 74 1.48 -2.21 -10.01
N ARG A 75 1.70 -3.17 -9.09
CA ARG A 75 2.55 -4.34 -9.35
C ARG A 75 1.92 -5.27 -10.39
N LEU A 76 0.59 -5.43 -10.37
CA LEU A 76 -0.12 -6.24 -11.36
C LEU A 76 -0.13 -5.57 -12.74
N ARG A 77 -0.32 -4.25 -12.78
CA ARG A 77 -0.22 -3.45 -14.00
C ARG A 77 1.16 -3.56 -14.61
N GLU A 78 2.20 -3.36 -13.81
CA GLU A 78 3.59 -3.42 -14.28
C GLU A 78 3.94 -4.80 -14.84
N LYS A 79 3.54 -5.88 -14.16
CA LYS A 79 3.69 -7.25 -14.68
C LYS A 79 2.95 -7.46 -16.00
N SER A 80 1.74 -6.92 -16.12
CA SER A 80 0.94 -7.02 -17.34
C SER A 80 1.57 -6.22 -18.48
N LEU A 81 2.00 -4.99 -18.22
CA LEU A 81 2.71 -4.13 -19.17
C LEU A 81 4.01 -4.78 -19.64
N ALA A 82 4.81 -5.34 -18.75
CA ALA A 82 6.05 -6.03 -19.13
C ALA A 82 5.80 -7.22 -20.09
N LYS A 83 4.69 -7.94 -19.91
CA LYS A 83 4.29 -9.00 -20.85
C LYS A 83 3.88 -8.43 -22.21
N ILE A 84 3.06 -7.37 -22.21
CA ILE A 84 2.58 -6.72 -23.43
C ILE A 84 3.75 -6.13 -24.22
N LEU A 85 4.70 -5.45 -23.56
CA LEU A 85 5.88 -4.86 -24.19
C LEU A 85 6.77 -5.93 -24.83
N ARG A 86 6.86 -7.11 -24.23
CA ARG A 86 7.59 -8.23 -24.83
C ARG A 86 6.95 -8.70 -26.13
N THR A 87 5.62 -8.82 -26.15
CA THR A 87 4.86 -9.15 -27.37
C THR A 87 5.03 -8.06 -28.42
N LEU A 88 4.85 -6.80 -28.04
CA LEU A 88 4.99 -5.65 -28.92
C LEU A 88 6.40 -5.58 -29.55
N ARG A 89 7.45 -5.82 -28.76
CA ARG A 89 8.83 -5.86 -29.26
C ARG A 89 9.05 -6.97 -30.28
N ALA A 90 8.50 -8.16 -30.03
CA ALA A 90 8.64 -9.28 -30.95
C ALA A 90 8.06 -8.93 -32.34
N GLU A 91 6.87 -8.33 -32.38
CA GLU A 91 6.21 -7.91 -33.62
C GLU A 91 6.89 -6.71 -34.31
N LEU A 92 7.55 -5.83 -33.55
CA LEU A 92 8.29 -4.69 -34.10
C LEU A 92 9.73 -5.02 -34.49
N THR A 93 10.15 -6.29 -34.38
CA THR A 93 11.50 -6.71 -34.78
C THR A 93 11.71 -6.45 -36.27
N GLY A 94 12.67 -5.60 -36.61
CA GLY A 94 12.97 -5.22 -38.00
C GLY A 94 12.26 -3.96 -38.49
N VAL A 95 11.41 -3.34 -37.66
CA VAL A 95 10.76 -2.07 -37.99
C VAL A 95 11.47 -0.91 -37.28
N GLY A 96 12.43 -0.29 -37.98
CA GLY A 96 13.13 0.91 -37.51
C GLY A 96 14.11 0.69 -36.34
N ALA A 97 14.67 1.78 -35.83
CA ALA A 97 15.68 1.77 -34.76
C ALA A 97 15.12 1.20 -33.44
N ASN A 98 16.01 0.68 -32.58
CA ASN A 98 15.68 0.16 -31.24
C ASN A 98 14.85 1.16 -30.42
N ILE A 99 13.53 0.92 -30.31
CA ILE A 99 12.62 1.74 -29.50
C ILE A 99 12.71 1.28 -28.04
N SER A 100 12.90 2.24 -27.12
CA SER A 100 12.96 1.93 -25.67
C SER A 100 11.59 1.55 -25.11
N ASP A 101 11.58 0.85 -23.96
CA ASP A 101 10.32 0.48 -23.29
C ASP A 101 9.53 1.71 -22.85
N GLU A 102 10.22 2.77 -22.41
CA GLU A 102 9.62 4.04 -22.03
C GLU A 102 8.88 4.65 -23.21
N ARG A 103 9.47 4.62 -24.41
CA ARG A 103 8.83 5.14 -25.62
C ARG A 103 7.64 4.27 -26.06
N LEU A 104 7.76 2.94 -25.99
CA LEU A 104 6.65 2.03 -26.30
C LEU A 104 5.47 2.18 -25.33
N ARG A 105 5.71 2.62 -24.08
CA ARG A 105 4.66 2.94 -23.11
C ARG A 105 4.00 4.30 -23.36
N ALA A 106 4.79 5.32 -23.71
CA ALA A 106 4.30 6.68 -23.91
C ALA A 106 3.51 6.84 -25.21
N TRP A 107 3.96 6.19 -26.29
CA TRP A 107 3.42 6.39 -27.64
C TRP A 107 1.90 6.16 -27.76
N PRO A 108 1.31 5.07 -27.21
CA PRO A 108 -0.15 4.85 -27.27
C PRO A 108 -0.97 5.82 -26.43
N CYS A 109 -0.33 6.55 -25.51
CA CYS A 109 -0.98 7.57 -24.68
C CYS A 109 -1.03 8.92 -25.41
N GLU A 110 -0.08 9.19 -26.31
CA GLU A 110 0.02 10.41 -27.10
C GLU A 110 -0.73 10.30 -28.44
N VAL A 111 -0.64 9.14 -29.07
CA VAL A 111 -1.15 8.89 -30.43
C VAL A 111 -2.11 7.71 -30.40
N GLU A 112 -3.21 7.85 -31.15
CA GLU A 112 -4.19 6.78 -31.28
C GLU A 112 -3.58 5.53 -31.92
N PRO A 113 -3.83 4.32 -31.37
CA PRO A 113 -3.24 3.07 -31.88
C PRO A 113 -3.36 2.86 -33.39
N ALA A 114 -4.49 3.22 -34.00
CA ALA A 114 -4.69 3.09 -35.44
C ALA A 114 -3.68 3.93 -36.25
N LYS A 115 -3.44 5.18 -35.83
CA LYS A 115 -2.46 6.07 -36.49
C LYS A 115 -1.03 5.55 -36.33
N ILE A 116 -0.71 4.95 -35.18
CA ILE A 116 0.59 4.31 -34.93
C ILE A 116 0.80 3.18 -35.94
N ILE A 117 -0.15 2.25 -36.05
CA ILE A 117 -0.08 1.12 -36.98
C ILE A 117 0.12 1.60 -38.43
N THR A 118 -0.67 2.58 -38.87
CA THR A 118 -0.55 3.16 -40.21
C THR A 118 0.81 3.84 -40.44
N SER A 119 1.33 4.56 -39.44
CA SER A 119 2.64 5.24 -39.56
C SER A 119 3.82 4.29 -39.67
N ILE A 120 3.68 3.09 -39.11
CA ILE A 120 4.69 2.04 -39.13
C ILE A 120 4.56 1.17 -40.40
N GLY A 121 3.42 1.24 -41.10
CA GLY A 121 3.14 0.44 -42.29
C GLY A 121 2.92 -1.04 -41.98
N LEU A 122 2.33 -1.36 -40.83
CA LEU A 122 1.99 -2.73 -40.45
C LEU A 122 0.61 -3.12 -41.00
N ASP A 123 0.54 -4.32 -41.59
CA ASP A 123 -0.69 -4.91 -42.12
C ASP A 123 -0.90 -6.35 -41.59
N GLY A 124 -2.12 -6.87 -41.78
CA GLY A 124 -2.46 -8.27 -41.47
C GLY A 124 -2.38 -8.63 -39.98
N PRO A 125 -2.03 -9.88 -39.64
CA PRO A 125 -2.03 -10.37 -38.25
C PRO A 125 -1.09 -9.60 -37.30
N ALA A 126 0.02 -9.07 -37.82
CA ALA A 126 0.95 -8.25 -37.05
C ALA A 126 0.30 -6.92 -36.63
N ALA A 127 -0.44 -6.27 -37.53
CA ALA A 127 -1.18 -5.05 -37.24
C ALA A 127 -2.24 -5.26 -36.16
N GLU A 128 -2.95 -6.39 -36.18
CA GLU A 128 -3.95 -6.73 -35.15
C GLU A 128 -3.30 -6.92 -33.77
N THR A 129 -2.22 -7.70 -33.71
CA THR A 129 -1.47 -7.98 -32.47
C THR A 129 -0.84 -6.72 -31.89
N VAL A 130 -0.22 -5.89 -32.72
CA VAL A 130 0.33 -4.60 -32.32
C VAL A 130 -0.79 -3.67 -31.86
N GLY A 131 -1.90 -3.58 -32.61
CA GLY A 131 -3.04 -2.75 -32.22
C GLY A 131 -3.66 -3.16 -30.88
N ALA A 132 -3.79 -4.46 -30.63
CA ALA A 132 -4.22 -4.99 -29.34
C ALA A 132 -3.26 -4.58 -28.21
N SER A 133 -1.94 -4.71 -28.44
CA SER A 133 -0.90 -4.32 -27.49
C SER A 133 -0.96 -2.83 -27.15
N LEU A 134 -1.07 -1.96 -28.17
CA LEU A 134 -1.14 -0.50 -27.99
C LEU A 134 -2.41 -0.10 -27.22
N ARG A 135 -3.57 -0.69 -27.55
CA ARG A 135 -4.83 -0.46 -26.81
C ARG A 135 -4.72 -0.90 -25.35
N ALA A 136 -4.12 -2.07 -25.11
CA ALA A 136 -3.92 -2.60 -23.77
C ALA A 136 -2.97 -1.72 -22.93
N ILE A 137 -1.87 -1.24 -23.51
CA ILE A 137 -0.96 -0.28 -22.86
C ILE A 137 -1.72 0.99 -22.50
N ARG A 138 -2.44 1.59 -23.45
CA ARG A 138 -3.20 2.82 -23.22
C ARG A 138 -4.22 2.66 -22.09
N LEU A 139 -4.92 1.52 -22.03
CA LEU A 139 -5.88 1.23 -20.99
C LEU A 139 -5.23 1.08 -19.61
N LEU A 140 -4.11 0.34 -19.52
CA LEU A 140 -3.40 0.12 -18.24
C LEU A 140 -2.70 1.37 -17.71
N SER A 141 -2.38 2.32 -18.59
CA SER A 141 -1.79 3.62 -18.24
C SER A 141 -2.82 4.63 -17.72
N GLN A 142 -4.12 4.35 -17.78
CA GLN A 142 -5.13 5.27 -17.27
C GLN A 142 -5.13 5.29 -15.74
N PRO A 143 -5.33 6.47 -15.12
CA PRO A 143 -5.53 6.56 -13.68
C PRO A 143 -6.81 5.80 -13.29
N THR A 144 -6.86 5.33 -12.05
CA THR A 144 -8.06 4.68 -11.51
C THR A 144 -8.39 5.20 -10.13
N THR A 145 -9.68 5.25 -9.85
CA THR A 145 -10.22 5.80 -8.61
C THR A 145 -10.73 4.72 -7.66
N SER A 146 -10.94 3.50 -8.17
CA SER A 146 -11.42 2.37 -7.38
C SER A 146 -10.74 1.06 -7.76
N LEU A 147 -10.74 0.11 -6.82
CA LEU A 147 -10.22 -1.24 -7.07
C LEU A 147 -11.00 -1.96 -8.17
N GLY A 148 -12.33 -1.77 -8.24
CA GLY A 148 -13.17 -2.38 -9.27
C GLY A 148 -12.79 -1.92 -10.68
N GLU A 149 -12.64 -0.60 -10.85
CA GLU A 149 -12.19 0.01 -12.11
C GLU A 149 -10.79 -0.48 -12.51
N ALA A 150 -9.85 -0.54 -11.55
CA ALA A 150 -8.51 -1.04 -11.79
C ALA A 150 -8.47 -2.50 -12.22
N VAL A 151 -9.27 -3.36 -11.59
CA VAL A 151 -9.40 -4.78 -11.96
C VAL A 151 -10.02 -4.90 -13.34
N ASP A 152 -11.06 -4.13 -13.65
CA ASP A 152 -11.71 -4.14 -14.96
C ASP A 152 -10.74 -3.74 -16.08
N GLN A 153 -9.94 -2.68 -15.88
CA GLN A 153 -8.92 -2.28 -16.85
C GLN A 153 -7.88 -3.38 -17.10
N ILE A 154 -7.43 -4.07 -16.04
CA ILE A 154 -6.48 -5.20 -16.17
C ILE A 154 -7.13 -6.37 -16.91
N VAL A 155 -8.36 -6.73 -16.57
CA VAL A 155 -9.11 -7.83 -17.20
C VAL A 155 -9.32 -7.53 -18.68
N THR A 156 -9.80 -6.33 -19.00
CA THR A 156 -10.06 -5.89 -20.37
C THR A 156 -8.77 -5.85 -21.19
N ALA A 157 -7.66 -5.36 -20.64
CA ALA A 157 -6.35 -5.39 -21.29
C ALA A 157 -5.88 -6.83 -21.59
N GLN A 158 -6.10 -7.77 -20.68
CA GLN A 158 -5.75 -9.17 -20.89
C GLN A 158 -6.64 -9.89 -21.90
N LEU A 159 -7.92 -9.53 -21.98
CA LEU A 159 -8.86 -10.07 -22.99
C LEU A 159 -8.53 -9.58 -24.39
N VAL A 160 -8.19 -8.30 -24.55
CA VAL A 160 -7.75 -7.75 -25.84
C VAL A 160 -6.48 -8.43 -26.37
N MET A 161 -5.65 -8.95 -25.47
CA MET A 161 -4.40 -9.66 -25.81
C MET A 161 -4.58 -11.17 -26.03
N SER A 162 -5.76 -11.75 -25.80
CA SER A 162 -5.96 -13.20 -25.87
C SER A 162 -7.39 -13.59 -26.22
N ASP A 163 -7.60 -14.04 -27.45
CA ASP A 163 -8.92 -14.45 -27.96
C ASP A 163 -9.45 -15.75 -27.33
N ALA A 164 -8.57 -16.57 -26.76
CA ALA A 164 -8.91 -17.90 -26.24
C ALA A 164 -9.42 -17.89 -24.78
N ARG A 165 -9.48 -16.73 -24.12
CA ARG A 165 -9.80 -16.65 -22.68
C ARG A 165 -11.18 -16.06 -22.45
N THR A 166 -11.97 -16.73 -21.60
CA THR A 166 -13.22 -16.17 -21.10
C THR A 166 -12.95 -15.10 -20.05
N ARG A 167 -13.82 -14.08 -20.00
CA ARG A 167 -13.76 -13.00 -18.99
C ARG A 167 -13.69 -13.53 -17.56
N ASP A 168 -14.48 -14.55 -17.24
CA ASP A 168 -14.49 -15.18 -15.92
C ASP A 168 -13.17 -15.84 -15.53
N ALA A 169 -12.49 -16.48 -16.49
CA ALA A 169 -11.18 -17.08 -16.24
C ALA A 169 -10.12 -16.02 -15.92
N VAL A 170 -10.15 -14.90 -16.65
CA VAL A 170 -9.26 -13.75 -16.43
C VAL A 170 -9.55 -13.09 -15.09
N ILE A 171 -10.83 -12.88 -14.75
CA ILE A 171 -11.23 -12.33 -13.44
C ILE A 171 -10.71 -13.23 -12.31
N ARG A 172 -10.92 -14.55 -12.39
CA ARG A 172 -10.43 -15.49 -11.37
C ARG A 172 -8.91 -15.41 -11.19
N GLN A 173 -8.17 -15.32 -12.30
CA GLN A 173 -6.71 -15.19 -12.26
C GLN A 173 -6.26 -13.86 -11.62
N THR A 174 -6.87 -12.74 -12.00
CA THR A 174 -6.54 -11.43 -11.42
C THR A 174 -6.88 -11.39 -9.93
N VAL A 175 -8.06 -11.87 -9.55
CA VAL A 175 -8.49 -11.93 -8.15
C VAL A 175 -7.59 -12.87 -7.33
N SER A 176 -7.14 -14.00 -7.88
CA SER A 176 -6.23 -14.89 -7.14
C SER A 176 -4.91 -14.22 -6.79
N GLN A 177 -4.42 -13.31 -7.65
CA GLN A 177 -3.22 -12.53 -7.36
C GLN A 177 -3.44 -11.50 -6.24
N LEU A 178 -4.65 -10.92 -6.16
CA LEU A 178 -5.04 -10.00 -5.10
C LEU A 178 -5.36 -10.69 -3.75
N ARG A 179 -5.55 -12.01 -3.75
CA ARG A 179 -5.72 -12.80 -2.51
C ARG A 179 -4.42 -12.98 -1.73
N GLY A 180 -3.28 -13.01 -2.43
CA GLY A 180 -1.95 -13.26 -1.84
C GLY A 180 -1.68 -12.45 -0.56
N PRO A 181 -1.85 -11.12 -0.56
CA PRO A 181 -1.61 -10.27 0.60
C PRO A 181 -2.45 -10.60 1.84
N TYR A 182 -3.62 -11.22 1.70
CA TYR A 182 -4.43 -11.61 2.86
C TYR A 182 -3.84 -12.83 3.58
N SER A 183 -3.33 -13.80 2.82
CA SER A 183 -2.75 -15.03 3.37
C SER A 183 -1.28 -14.87 3.75
N GLN A 184 -0.55 -14.07 2.98
CA GLN A 184 0.88 -13.81 3.13
C GLN A 184 1.12 -12.31 2.92
N PRO A 185 0.72 -11.46 3.90
CA PRO A 185 0.99 -10.04 3.81
C PRO A 185 2.51 -9.81 3.71
N PRO A 186 2.96 -8.86 2.87
CA PRO A 186 4.33 -8.35 2.92
C PRO A 186 4.76 -8.06 4.37
N GLY A 187 6.05 -8.26 4.68
CA GLY A 187 6.57 -8.19 6.07
C GLY A 187 6.36 -6.84 6.77
N ASP A 188 6.02 -5.80 6.02
CA ASP A 188 5.69 -4.45 6.46
C ASP A 188 4.19 -4.18 6.60
N THR A 189 3.36 -5.23 6.52
CA THR A 189 1.91 -5.13 6.64
C THR A 189 1.33 -6.24 7.50
N LEU A 190 0.16 -5.97 8.08
CA LEU A 190 -0.64 -6.97 8.77
C LEU A 190 -2.12 -6.75 8.47
N PHE A 191 -2.82 -7.84 8.12
CA PHE A 191 -4.25 -7.81 7.86
C PHE A 191 -5.06 -7.93 9.17
N LEU A 192 -6.09 -7.11 9.31
CA LEU A 192 -7.08 -7.15 10.39
C LEU A 192 -8.46 -7.27 9.74
N SER A 193 -9.27 -8.24 10.17
CA SER A 193 -10.64 -8.39 9.67
C SER A 193 -11.55 -7.26 10.17
N ALA A 194 -11.35 -6.81 11.41
CA ALA A 194 -12.04 -5.65 11.98
C ALA A 194 -11.13 -4.82 12.88
N ILE A 195 -11.39 -3.51 12.92
CA ILE A 195 -10.64 -2.57 13.77
C ILE A 195 -11.48 -1.98 14.90
N ALA A 196 -12.81 -1.99 14.77
CA ALA A 196 -13.76 -1.57 15.79
C ALA A 196 -15.16 -2.11 15.45
N ARG A 197 -16.14 -1.82 16.30
CA ARG A 197 -17.54 -2.12 16.00
C ARG A 197 -17.98 -1.36 14.75
N ASN A 198 -18.69 -2.03 13.85
CA ASN A 198 -19.10 -1.53 12.53
C ASN A 198 -17.94 -1.16 11.60
N HIS A 199 -16.72 -1.63 11.89
CA HIS A 199 -15.53 -1.45 11.07
C HIS A 199 -14.94 -2.83 10.74
N ASP A 200 -15.70 -3.64 10.00
CA ASP A 200 -15.44 -5.07 9.71
C ASP A 200 -15.26 -5.35 8.20
N ILE A 201 -14.88 -4.33 7.42
CA ILE A 201 -14.66 -4.43 5.96
C ILE A 201 -13.27 -4.96 5.58
N GLY A 202 -12.43 -5.32 6.56
CA GLY A 202 -11.04 -5.70 6.37
C GLY A 202 -10.08 -4.53 6.18
N TYR A 203 -8.93 -4.61 6.82
CA TYR A 203 -7.94 -3.53 6.91
C TYR A 203 -6.51 -4.06 6.84
N PHE A 204 -5.59 -3.21 6.37
CA PHE A 204 -4.15 -3.45 6.45
C PHE A 204 -3.49 -2.36 7.29
N VAL A 205 -2.82 -2.78 8.36
CA VAL A 205 -1.89 -1.92 9.08
C VAL A 205 -0.62 -1.79 8.25
N TYR A 206 -0.26 -0.59 7.83
CA TYR A 206 0.89 -0.35 6.95
C TYR A 206 2.04 0.30 7.73
N LEU A 207 3.14 -0.44 7.90
CA LEU A 207 4.18 -0.13 8.89
C LEU A 207 5.29 0.79 8.36
N ARG A 208 5.34 1.06 7.05
CA ARG A 208 6.36 1.96 6.46
C ARG A 208 5.99 3.44 6.50
N HIS A 209 4.76 3.76 6.90
CA HIS A 209 4.30 5.13 7.02
C HIS A 209 4.05 5.46 8.48
N LEU A 210 4.66 6.54 8.96
CA LEU A 210 4.53 7.00 10.33
C LEU A 210 3.77 8.32 10.36
N GLU A 211 2.80 8.39 11.27
CA GLU A 211 2.08 9.62 11.59
C GLU A 211 2.37 10.01 13.04
N GLN A 212 2.42 11.31 13.31
CA GLN A 212 2.52 11.84 14.66
C GLN A 212 1.29 12.68 14.98
N VAL A 213 0.56 12.26 16.01
CA VAL A 213 -0.64 12.95 16.48
C VAL A 213 -0.34 13.66 17.78
N TRP A 214 -0.80 14.91 17.92
CA TRP A 214 -0.71 15.61 19.19
C TRP A 214 -1.72 15.02 20.18
N GLN A 215 -1.26 14.52 21.33
CA GLN A 215 -2.10 13.80 22.29
C GLN A 215 -3.34 14.59 22.74
N PRO A 216 -3.27 15.91 23.00
CA PRO A 216 -4.45 16.73 23.26
C PRO A 216 -5.50 16.73 22.14
N GLU A 217 -5.14 16.42 20.90
CA GLU A 217 -6.08 16.31 19.79
C GLU A 217 -6.79 14.95 19.70
N ILE A 218 -6.54 14.05 20.65
CA ILE A 218 -7.15 12.73 20.74
C ILE A 218 -8.22 12.73 21.83
N ALA A 219 -9.47 12.50 21.45
CA ALA A 219 -10.55 12.24 22.39
C ALA A 219 -10.59 10.78 22.82
N ILE A 220 -10.43 10.55 24.13
CA ILE A 220 -10.53 9.25 24.82
C ILE A 220 -11.98 8.98 25.28
N GLY A 221 -12.77 10.04 25.45
CA GLY A 221 -14.19 10.02 25.82
C GLY A 221 -14.88 11.29 25.30
N PRO A 222 -16.08 11.64 25.83
CA PRO A 222 -16.81 12.83 25.39
C PRO A 222 -15.96 14.10 25.53
N ALA A 223 -15.60 14.70 24.40
CA ALA A 223 -14.79 15.91 24.35
C ALA A 223 -15.68 17.15 24.20
N ARG A 224 -15.46 18.17 25.05
CA ARG A 224 -16.10 19.49 24.93
C ARG A 224 -15.35 20.45 24.00
N ARG A 225 -14.18 20.04 23.49
CA ARG A 225 -13.32 20.79 22.57
C ARG A 225 -13.30 20.13 21.20
N ALA A 226 -13.01 20.92 20.16
CA ALA A 226 -12.68 20.36 18.85
C ALA A 226 -11.41 19.49 18.98
N VAL A 227 -11.50 18.25 18.50
CA VAL A 227 -10.42 17.27 18.47
C VAL A 227 -10.25 16.78 17.05
N SER A 228 -9.02 16.41 16.67
CA SER A 228 -8.72 15.86 15.35
C SER A 228 -9.08 14.38 15.26
N TYR A 229 -8.97 13.65 16.37
CA TYR A 229 -9.13 12.21 16.44
C TYR A 229 -10.01 11.78 17.61
N ARG A 230 -10.69 10.64 17.44
CA ARG A 230 -11.38 9.91 18.49
C ARG A 230 -10.82 8.49 18.58
N ARG A 231 -10.67 7.98 19.80
CA ARG A 231 -10.36 6.56 20.01
C ARG A 231 -11.60 5.71 19.81
N ILE A 232 -11.52 4.68 18.98
CA ILE A 232 -12.66 3.81 18.63
C ILE A 232 -12.55 2.39 19.22
N SER A 233 -11.33 1.93 19.53
CA SER A 233 -11.08 0.60 20.10
C SER A 233 -9.62 0.45 20.56
N ARG A 234 -9.25 -0.72 21.07
CA ARG A 234 -7.87 -1.18 21.21
C ARG A 234 -7.72 -2.57 20.62
N LEU A 235 -6.61 -2.87 19.95
CA LEU A 235 -6.28 -4.23 19.54
C LEU A 235 -6.02 -5.14 20.76
N GLN A 236 -6.23 -6.44 20.62
CA GLN A 236 -5.84 -7.39 21.65
C GLN A 236 -4.31 -7.57 21.64
N ASP A 237 -3.74 -7.83 22.82
CA ASP A 237 -2.30 -7.81 23.07
C ASP A 237 -1.51 -8.69 22.08
N ARG A 238 -2.02 -9.87 21.71
CA ARG A 238 -1.37 -10.75 20.71
C ARG A 238 -1.15 -10.08 19.34
N TYR A 239 -2.09 -9.24 18.89
CA TYR A 239 -1.96 -8.52 17.62
C TYR A 239 -1.05 -7.31 17.79
N ILE A 240 -1.13 -6.61 18.93
CA ILE A 240 -0.22 -5.51 19.26
C ILE A 240 1.22 -6.02 19.21
N HIS A 241 1.53 -7.11 19.91
CA HIS A 241 2.86 -7.71 19.91
C HIS A 241 3.32 -8.11 18.51
N SER A 242 2.45 -8.75 17.71
CA SER A 242 2.80 -9.13 16.34
C SER A 242 3.10 -7.90 15.46
N ILE A 243 2.32 -6.83 15.59
CA ILE A 243 2.50 -5.59 14.84
C ILE A 243 3.79 -4.90 15.27
N VAL A 244 4.05 -4.76 16.57
CA VAL A 244 5.25 -4.12 17.11
C VAL A 244 6.51 -4.89 16.71
N GLN A 245 6.48 -6.22 16.76
CA GLN A 245 7.60 -7.05 16.29
C GLN A 245 7.86 -6.85 14.80
N ARG A 246 6.81 -6.88 13.96
CA ARG A 246 6.94 -6.61 12.52
C ARG A 246 7.47 -5.21 12.27
N PHE A 247 6.96 -4.21 12.99
CA PHE A 247 7.42 -2.83 12.90
C PHE A 247 8.91 -2.72 13.19
N ALA A 248 9.39 -3.31 14.29
CA ALA A 248 10.81 -3.34 14.61
C ALA A 248 11.64 -3.98 13.47
N LEU A 249 11.20 -5.11 12.91
CA LEU A 249 11.90 -5.78 11.80
C LEU A 249 11.99 -4.92 10.53
N VAL A 250 10.95 -4.13 10.23
CA VAL A 250 10.95 -3.23 9.06
C VAL A 250 12.08 -2.19 9.14
N PHE A 251 12.40 -1.71 10.33
CA PHE A 251 13.40 -0.64 10.51
C PHE A 251 14.76 -1.13 11.00
N LEU A 252 14.85 -2.29 11.65
CA LEU A 252 16.12 -2.92 12.02
C LEU A 252 16.88 -3.49 10.82
N SER A 253 16.19 -3.79 9.71
CA SER A 253 16.81 -4.32 8.49
C SER A 253 17.60 -3.28 7.68
N ILE A 254 17.58 -2.02 8.10
CA ILE A 254 18.41 -0.95 7.54
C ILE A 254 19.67 -0.83 8.43
N GLY A 255 20.69 -1.62 8.12
CA GLY A 255 22.00 -1.48 8.76
C GLY A 255 22.62 -0.11 8.46
N LEU A 256 23.41 0.41 9.39
CA LEU A 256 24.21 1.61 9.14
C LEU A 256 25.40 1.24 8.23
N PRO A 257 25.84 2.12 7.32
CA PRO A 257 27.09 1.90 6.59
C PRO A 257 28.23 1.70 7.57
N LYS A 258 29.16 0.80 7.24
CA LYS A 258 30.29 0.47 8.11
C LYS A 258 31.13 1.72 8.44
N GLU A 259 31.19 2.66 7.51
CA GLU A 259 31.85 3.95 7.63
C GLU A 259 31.27 4.81 8.77
N TYR A 260 29.96 4.70 9.06
CA TYR A 260 29.35 5.38 10.20
C TYR A 260 29.77 4.75 11.52
N GLU A 261 29.84 3.42 11.58
CA GLU A 261 30.27 2.69 12.78
C GLU A 261 31.74 3.01 13.10
N GLU A 262 32.60 3.03 12.08
CA GLU A 262 34.03 3.41 12.19
C GLU A 262 34.20 4.86 12.68
N MET A 263 33.38 5.81 12.17
CA MET A 263 33.43 7.20 12.64
C MET A 263 32.92 7.37 14.07
N ARG A 264 31.88 6.62 14.47
CA ARG A 264 31.38 6.65 15.86
C ARG A 264 32.44 6.14 16.83
N ASP A 265 33.11 5.06 16.48
CA ASP A 265 34.12 4.44 17.33
C ASP A 265 35.36 5.35 17.43
N LEU A 266 35.77 6.00 16.34
CA LEU A 266 36.81 7.04 16.35
C LEU A 266 36.46 8.22 17.28
N HIS A 267 35.21 8.69 17.25
CA HIS A 267 34.77 9.76 18.15
C HIS A 267 34.73 9.34 19.62
N ALA A 268 34.48 8.06 19.92
CA ALA A 268 34.55 7.52 21.27
C ALA A 268 36.00 7.47 21.77
N GLU A 269 36.95 7.05 20.92
CA GLU A 269 38.40 7.03 21.22
C GLU A 269 38.95 8.45 21.47
N LEU A 270 38.57 9.42 20.63
CA LEU A 270 38.94 10.83 20.82
C LEU A 270 38.37 11.44 22.11
N LEU A 271 37.26 10.91 22.60
CA LEU A 271 36.68 11.32 23.88
C LEU A 271 37.60 10.91 25.04
N GLU A 272 38.22 9.72 24.99
CA GLU A 272 39.19 9.26 25.99
C GLU A 272 40.47 10.10 25.99
N GLU A 273 40.93 10.53 24.81
CA GLU A 273 42.09 11.43 24.67
C GLU A 273 41.84 12.83 25.21
N THR A 274 40.59 13.30 25.17
CA THR A 274 40.21 14.64 25.68
C THR A 274 40.30 14.74 27.21
N PHE A 275 40.27 13.60 27.92
CA PHE A 275 40.31 13.54 29.39
C PHE A 275 41.57 12.85 29.95
N ARG A 276 42.60 12.65 29.13
CA ARG A 276 43.97 12.33 29.56
C ARG A 276 44.83 13.58 29.65
#